data_AF-A0A1H1UMA4-F1
#
_entry.id   AF-A0A1H1UMA4-F1
#
_cell.length_a   1.000
_cell.length_b   1.000
_cell.length_c   1.000
_cell.angle_alpha   90.00
_cell.angle_beta   90.00
_cell.angle_gamma   90.00
#
_symmetry.space_group_name_H-M   'P 1'
#
loop_
_entity.id
_entity.type
_entity.pdbx_description
1 polymer ?
#
loop_
_entity_poly.entity_id
_entity_poly.type
_entity_poly.pdbx_seq_one_letter_code
_entity_poly.pdbx_strand_id
1 'polypeptide(L)'
;MPPAAASQDEAAPAAEGADDRDSPPTSGDSATTGAAMSELNGLDVRGKDYRTGYDPQEFDWRSDADNNGCDTPNDVLRRDLDELVLEAGTNGCTVAAGRLDDKYLGDSYDFERGSSKIEIDHIVSRSNAWQTGAAGLTYDELREFSNDPLNLLAVSSTLKRQKSGGDAAAWLPPNEDYRCEYVSRQIAVKQKYGLWVAAAEKDAMEEVLDLCAGQPSFNKDVNWPQPGEGDSVTTESASQESSGEPSEGPSDPAEETAGNPAGDSSAKDSAGDSSAAKGSEAGDSGAGDSPTGESPAAPPPESAANPTTPATESAGDDRRGER
;
A
#
# COMPACT_ATOMS: atom_id res chain seq x y z
N MET A 1 49.15 24.54 -70.00
CA MET A 1 48.88 24.49 -71.47
C MET A 1 47.62 23.64 -71.69
N PRO A 2 46.93 23.77 -72.85
CA PRO A 2 45.49 23.45 -73.03
C PRO A 2 45.27 21.98 -73.51
N PRO A 3 44.08 21.54 -74.00
CA PRO A 3 42.72 22.13 -74.08
C PRO A 3 41.67 21.32 -73.23
N ALA A 4 40.34 21.52 -73.17
CA ALA A 4 39.26 21.79 -74.15
C ALA A 4 39.04 20.64 -75.19
N ALA A 5 37.84 20.34 -75.71
CA ALA A 5 36.43 20.69 -75.41
C ALA A 5 35.45 19.76 -76.21
N ALA A 6 34.13 19.93 -76.03
CA ALA A 6 33.00 19.27 -76.76
C ALA A 6 32.79 17.75 -76.49
N SER A 7 31.59 17.13 -76.51
CA SER A 7 30.28 17.38 -77.16
C SER A 7 30.26 17.04 -78.67
N GLN A 8 29.20 16.56 -79.33
CA GLN A 8 27.78 16.25 -78.97
C GLN A 8 27.46 14.78 -79.41
N ASP A 9 26.25 14.20 -79.58
CA ASP A 9 24.81 14.57 -79.43
C ASP A 9 23.94 13.27 -79.31
N GLU A 10 22.62 13.36 -79.50
CA GLU A 10 21.59 12.31 -79.77
C GLU A 10 21.19 11.33 -78.62
N ALA A 11 19.90 11.14 -78.29
CA ALA A 11 18.69 11.89 -78.66
C ALA A 11 17.55 11.68 -77.62
N ALA A 12 16.60 12.62 -77.54
CA ALA A 12 15.35 12.50 -76.78
C ALA A 12 14.12 12.55 -77.72
N PRO A 13 12.95 12.09 -77.26
CA PRO A 13 11.91 13.07 -76.95
C PRO A 13 11.23 12.83 -75.59
N ALA A 14 10.43 13.80 -75.14
CA ALA A 14 9.84 13.83 -73.79
C ALA A 14 8.31 13.65 -73.78
N ALA A 15 7.80 13.24 -72.62
CA ALA A 15 6.49 13.59 -72.06
C ALA A 15 6.74 13.80 -70.56
N GLU A 16 6.89 15.05 -70.11
CA GLU A 16 5.81 15.91 -69.60
C GLU A 16 5.25 15.45 -68.24
N GLY A 17 5.52 16.23 -67.20
CA GLY A 17 5.19 15.91 -65.80
C GLY A 17 5.90 16.82 -64.80
N ALA A 18 5.52 18.09 -64.75
CA ALA A 18 5.80 18.99 -63.63
C ALA A 18 4.77 18.74 -62.48
N ASP A 19 4.88 19.25 -61.26
CA ASP A 19 5.74 20.31 -60.73
C ASP A 19 5.89 20.17 -59.19
N ASP A 20 7.03 20.62 -58.65
CA ASP A 20 7.19 21.29 -57.33
C ASP A 20 6.88 20.57 -55.97
N ARG A 21 7.51 21.11 -54.91
CA ARG A 21 7.22 21.00 -53.45
C ARG A 21 7.69 19.78 -52.63
N ASP A 22 8.83 20.00 -51.98
CA ASP A 22 8.88 20.22 -50.52
C ASP A 22 7.86 19.43 -49.69
N SER A 23 8.25 18.21 -49.27
CA SER A 23 7.50 17.44 -48.29
C SER A 23 7.89 17.90 -46.87
N PRO A 24 6.94 18.38 -46.05
CA PRO A 24 7.26 18.74 -44.67
C PRO A 24 7.66 17.48 -43.88
N PRO A 25 8.50 17.60 -42.84
CA PRO A 25 8.72 16.51 -41.90
C PRO A 25 7.39 16.13 -41.24
N THR A 26 7.09 14.83 -41.17
CA THR A 26 5.83 14.33 -40.60
C THR A 26 5.80 14.54 -39.09
N SER A 27 5.30 15.69 -38.65
CA SER A 27 4.85 15.88 -37.26
C SER A 27 3.69 14.93 -36.99
N GLY A 28 3.80 14.11 -35.94
CA GLY A 28 2.73 13.19 -35.58
C GLY A 28 3.17 11.86 -34.99
N ASP A 29 4.22 11.83 -34.15
CA ASP A 29 4.23 10.83 -33.08
C ASP A 29 3.20 11.28 -32.04
N SER A 30 1.94 10.99 -32.34
CA SER A 30 0.85 11.09 -31.37
C SER A 30 1.04 9.92 -30.41
N ALA A 31 1.90 10.14 -29.40
CA ALA A 31 2.17 9.19 -28.34
C ALA A 31 0.85 8.58 -27.87
N THR A 32 0.69 7.28 -28.07
CA THR A 32 -0.61 6.61 -27.91
C THR A 32 -0.97 6.67 -26.43
N THR A 33 -1.90 7.56 -26.08
CA THR A 33 -2.28 7.84 -24.69
C THR A 33 -2.66 6.54 -24.00
N GLY A 34 -1.85 6.13 -23.01
CA GLY A 34 -2.04 4.88 -22.30
C GLY A 34 -3.43 4.81 -21.67
N ALA A 35 -3.95 3.60 -21.52
CA ALA A 35 -5.26 3.42 -20.87
C ALA A 35 -5.23 3.91 -19.41
N ALA A 36 -4.10 3.74 -18.70
CA ALA A 36 -3.88 4.33 -17.38
C ALA A 36 -3.88 5.87 -17.39
N MET A 37 -3.33 6.50 -18.43
CA MET A 37 -3.36 7.97 -18.58
C MET A 37 -4.80 8.46 -18.88
N SER A 38 -5.59 7.66 -19.58
CA SER A 38 -7.01 7.95 -19.81
C SER A 38 -7.84 7.82 -18.53
N GLU A 39 -7.53 6.83 -17.68
CA GLU A 39 -8.17 6.63 -16.37
C GLU A 39 -7.78 7.71 -15.35
N LEU A 40 -6.50 8.13 -15.32
CA LEU A 40 -6.02 9.25 -14.50
C LEU A 40 -6.74 10.56 -14.82
N ASN A 41 -7.06 10.79 -16.10
CA ASN A 41 -7.85 11.93 -16.54
C ASN A 41 -9.36 11.79 -16.27
N GLY A 42 -9.82 10.61 -15.84
CA GLY A 42 -11.17 10.38 -15.32
C GLY A 42 -11.28 10.50 -13.79
N LEU A 43 -10.16 10.63 -13.06
CA LEU A 43 -10.17 10.86 -11.61
C LEU A 43 -10.43 12.33 -11.29
N ASP A 44 -11.23 12.55 -10.24
CA ASP A 44 -11.44 13.88 -9.67
C ASP A 44 -10.13 14.46 -9.13
N VAL A 45 -9.93 15.77 -9.28
CA VAL A 45 -8.78 16.51 -8.75
C VAL A 45 -9.24 17.48 -7.68
N ARG A 46 -8.82 17.27 -6.43
CA ARG A 46 -9.22 18.09 -5.27
C ARG A 46 -8.04 18.27 -4.30
N GLY A 47 -8.23 19.10 -3.27
CA GLY A 47 -7.25 19.17 -2.17
C GLY A 47 -7.24 17.87 -1.34
N LYS A 48 -6.16 17.62 -0.59
CA LYS A 48 -6.18 16.61 0.48
C LYS A 48 -6.98 17.16 1.66
N ASP A 49 -7.96 16.40 2.14
CA ASP A 49 -8.73 16.75 3.34
C ASP A 49 -7.92 16.55 4.62
N TYR A 50 -8.43 17.11 5.73
CA TYR A 50 -7.83 16.95 7.04
C TYR A 50 -7.90 15.50 7.52
N ARG A 51 -6.80 14.98 8.05
CA ARG A 51 -6.74 13.63 8.65
C ARG A 51 -7.39 13.53 10.05
N THR A 52 -8.44 14.32 10.28
CA THR A 52 -9.26 14.31 11.50
C THR A 52 -10.19 13.10 11.45
N GLY A 53 -10.46 12.48 12.61
CA GLY A 53 -11.34 11.31 12.70
C GLY A 53 -10.69 9.97 12.32
N TYR A 54 -9.61 9.95 11.55
CA TYR A 54 -8.93 8.73 11.10
C TYR A 54 -8.51 7.81 12.26
N ASP A 55 -9.18 6.66 12.39
CA ASP A 55 -8.72 5.52 13.16
C ASP A 55 -8.31 4.37 12.22
N PRO A 56 -7.06 3.89 12.25
CA PRO A 56 -6.62 2.74 11.43
C PRO A 56 -7.31 1.41 11.79
N GLN A 57 -8.18 1.36 12.80
CA GLN A 57 -9.01 0.20 13.16
C GLN A 57 -10.31 0.10 12.35
N GLU A 58 -10.90 1.22 11.89
CA GLU A 58 -12.14 1.23 11.08
C GLU A 58 -11.99 0.53 9.72
N PHE A 59 -10.74 0.32 9.31
CA PHE A 59 -10.34 -0.40 8.11
C PHE A 59 -10.21 -1.93 8.30
N ASP A 60 -10.49 -2.49 9.49
CA ASP A 60 -10.52 -3.95 9.77
C ASP A 60 -9.38 -4.76 9.08
N TRP A 61 -8.14 -4.26 9.24
CA TRP A 61 -6.97 -4.80 8.54
C TRP A 61 -6.53 -6.12 9.16
N ARG A 62 -6.23 -7.12 8.32
CA ARG A 62 -5.94 -8.52 8.67
C ARG A 62 -7.16 -9.35 9.02
N SER A 63 -8.31 -9.03 8.43
CA SER A 63 -9.44 -9.97 8.43
C SER A 63 -9.18 -11.13 7.44
N ASP A 64 -9.88 -12.24 7.64
CA ASP A 64 -10.20 -13.17 6.55
C ASP A 64 -11.25 -12.47 5.68
N ALA A 65 -10.92 -12.16 4.43
CA ALA A 65 -11.70 -11.25 3.58
C ALA A 65 -12.48 -11.99 2.47
N ASP A 66 -11.95 -13.10 1.95
CA ASP A 66 -12.65 -13.97 1.00
C ASP A 66 -13.36 -15.15 1.69
N ASN A 67 -13.13 -15.36 2.99
CA ASN A 67 -13.64 -16.46 3.81
C ASN A 67 -12.98 -17.80 3.47
N ASN A 68 -11.72 -17.79 3.02
CA ASN A 68 -10.96 -19.01 2.71
C ASN A 68 -10.40 -19.70 3.97
N GLY A 69 -10.32 -19.00 5.10
CA GLY A 69 -9.79 -19.49 6.39
C GLY A 69 -8.40 -18.98 6.76
N CYS A 70 -7.74 -18.21 5.88
CA CYS A 70 -6.49 -17.51 6.12
C CYS A 70 -6.74 -16.04 6.52
N ASP A 71 -5.73 -15.38 7.10
CA ASP A 71 -5.75 -13.92 7.20
C ASP A 71 -5.13 -13.28 5.95
N THR A 72 -5.69 -12.13 5.53
CA THR A 72 -5.23 -11.42 4.33
C THR A 72 -3.71 -11.23 4.24
N PRO A 73 -2.95 -10.95 5.32
CA PRO A 73 -1.50 -10.97 5.31
C PRO A 73 -0.87 -12.28 4.83
N ASN A 74 -1.37 -13.43 5.29
CA ASN A 74 -0.91 -14.72 4.82
C ASN A 74 -1.29 -14.95 3.35
N ASP A 75 -2.47 -14.51 2.89
CA ASP A 75 -2.84 -14.60 1.47
C ASP A 75 -1.93 -13.74 0.57
N VAL A 76 -1.53 -12.54 1.01
CA VAL A 76 -0.53 -11.72 0.29
C VAL A 76 0.84 -12.40 0.28
N LEU A 77 1.29 -12.98 1.39
CA LEU A 77 2.57 -13.70 1.45
C LEU A 77 2.54 -14.98 0.58
N ARG A 78 1.43 -15.72 0.56
CA ARG A 78 1.19 -16.89 -0.31
C ARG A 78 1.15 -16.52 -1.81
N ARG A 79 0.90 -15.25 -2.14
CA ARG A 79 0.79 -14.73 -3.52
C ARG A 79 2.07 -14.07 -4.02
N ASP A 80 2.79 -13.37 -3.14
CA ASP A 80 3.94 -12.53 -3.50
C ASP A 80 5.31 -13.16 -3.17
N LEU A 81 5.35 -14.29 -2.47
CA LEU A 81 6.58 -15.04 -2.19
C LEU A 81 6.69 -16.32 -3.02
N ASP A 82 7.88 -16.55 -3.56
CA ASP A 82 8.34 -17.85 -4.06
C ASP A 82 8.91 -18.71 -2.91
N GLU A 83 9.30 -19.96 -3.21
CA GLU A 83 10.02 -20.85 -2.28
C GLU A 83 9.31 -21.08 -0.91
N LEU A 84 7.96 -21.07 -0.91
CA LEU A 84 7.11 -21.08 0.28
C LEU A 84 7.30 -22.29 1.23
N VAL A 85 7.56 -21.98 2.50
CA VAL A 85 7.47 -22.91 3.65
C VAL A 85 6.24 -22.55 4.47
N LEU A 86 5.37 -23.52 4.76
CA LEU A 86 4.11 -23.33 5.49
C LEU A 86 4.12 -24.05 6.83
N GLU A 87 3.59 -23.42 7.88
CA GLU A 87 3.52 -24.01 9.22
C GLU A 87 2.55 -25.20 9.26
N ALA A 88 3.03 -26.35 9.75
CA ALA A 88 2.22 -27.55 9.89
C ALA A 88 1.00 -27.33 10.82
N GLY A 89 -0.16 -27.85 10.43
CA GLY A 89 -1.40 -27.73 11.21
C GLY A 89 -2.19 -26.42 11.02
N THR A 90 -1.69 -25.47 10.22
CA THR A 90 -2.36 -24.19 9.94
C THR A 90 -3.26 -24.21 8.69
N ASN A 91 -3.69 -25.40 8.26
CA ASN A 91 -4.45 -25.64 7.02
C ASN A 91 -3.78 -25.10 5.73
N GLY A 92 -2.48 -24.80 5.76
CA GLY A 92 -1.74 -24.21 4.64
C GLY A 92 -1.77 -22.68 4.58
N CYS A 93 -2.36 -22.02 5.60
CA CYS A 93 -2.41 -20.56 5.67
C CYS A 93 -1.07 -19.95 6.10
N THR A 94 -0.53 -20.35 7.25
CA THR A 94 0.54 -19.57 7.88
C THR A 94 1.87 -19.79 7.18
N VAL A 95 2.37 -18.76 6.49
CA VAL A 95 3.68 -18.80 5.83
C VAL A 95 4.79 -18.68 6.88
N ALA A 96 5.63 -19.71 7.03
CA ALA A 96 6.77 -19.71 7.93
C ALA A 96 7.98 -18.99 7.31
N ALA A 97 8.28 -19.32 6.04
CA ALA A 97 9.37 -18.74 5.27
C ALA A 97 9.05 -18.70 3.76
N GLY A 98 9.88 -18.01 2.98
CA GLY A 98 9.79 -17.91 1.53
C GLY A 98 10.75 -16.85 0.98
N ARG A 99 10.65 -16.51 -0.30
CA ARG A 99 11.50 -15.51 -0.97
C ARG A 99 10.66 -14.45 -1.67
N LEU A 100 10.91 -13.17 -1.37
CA LEU A 100 10.31 -12.04 -2.06
C LEU A 100 11.26 -11.51 -3.14
N ASP A 101 10.76 -11.27 -4.35
CA ASP A 101 11.40 -10.33 -5.29
C ASP A 101 10.69 -8.96 -5.19
N ASP A 102 11.30 -8.03 -4.42
CA ASP A 102 10.66 -6.79 -4.00
C ASP A 102 10.57 -5.79 -5.14
N LYS A 103 9.36 -5.63 -5.68
CA LYS A 103 9.08 -4.72 -6.81
C LYS A 103 9.41 -3.27 -6.49
N TYR A 104 9.39 -2.85 -5.23
CA TYR A 104 9.75 -1.48 -4.85
C TYR A 104 11.26 -1.19 -4.97
N LEU A 105 12.14 -2.18 -4.74
CA LEU A 105 13.60 -1.99 -4.80
C LEU A 105 14.27 -2.59 -6.04
N GLY A 106 13.76 -3.71 -6.55
CA GLY A 106 14.42 -4.52 -7.59
C GLY A 106 15.38 -5.59 -7.03
N ASP A 107 15.39 -5.80 -5.71
CA ASP A 107 16.22 -6.80 -5.01
C ASP A 107 15.37 -7.96 -4.46
N SER A 108 15.97 -9.14 -4.31
CA SER A 108 15.37 -10.27 -3.56
C SER A 108 15.58 -10.12 -2.04
N TYR A 109 14.63 -10.61 -1.25
CA TYR A 109 14.73 -10.74 0.20
C TYR A 109 14.16 -12.06 0.71
N ASP A 110 14.85 -12.70 1.65
CA ASP A 110 14.33 -13.86 2.36
C ASP A 110 13.26 -13.43 3.39
N PHE A 111 12.13 -14.12 3.37
CA PHE A 111 11.09 -14.05 4.40
C PHE A 111 11.31 -15.18 5.41
N GLU A 112 11.41 -14.80 6.68
CA GLU A 112 11.29 -15.66 7.85
C GLU A 112 10.27 -15.00 8.81
N ARG A 113 9.35 -15.79 9.38
CA ARG A 113 8.35 -15.27 10.33
C ARG A 113 9.01 -14.86 11.65
N GLY A 114 8.93 -13.56 11.96
CA GLY A 114 9.44 -12.97 13.21
C GLY A 114 10.81 -12.28 13.08
N SER A 115 11.59 -12.60 12.04
CA SER A 115 12.92 -12.03 11.75
C SER A 115 12.99 -11.24 10.42
N SER A 116 12.04 -11.42 9.52
CA SER A 116 12.06 -10.80 8.17
C SER A 116 12.05 -9.28 8.16
N LYS A 117 12.60 -8.75 7.05
CA LYS A 117 12.56 -7.32 6.68
C LYS A 117 11.41 -7.01 5.71
N ILE A 118 10.36 -7.83 5.69
CA ILE A 118 9.26 -7.74 4.74
C ILE A 118 7.99 -7.35 5.49
N GLU A 119 7.25 -6.40 4.94
CA GLU A 119 5.93 -6.00 5.42
C GLU A 119 4.98 -5.85 4.23
N ILE A 120 3.68 -6.07 4.44
CA ILE A 120 2.67 -5.80 3.41
C ILE A 120 2.31 -4.32 3.42
N ASP A 121 2.43 -3.67 2.28
CA ASP A 121 2.06 -2.27 2.06
C ASP A 121 0.69 -2.14 1.36
N HIS A 122 0.01 -1.04 1.65
CA HIS A 122 -1.19 -0.58 0.94
C HIS A 122 -0.74 0.38 -0.16
N ILE A 123 -0.80 -0.05 -1.43
CA ILE A 123 -0.36 0.69 -2.63
C ILE A 123 -0.84 2.15 -2.56
N VAL A 124 -2.15 2.36 -2.42
CA VAL A 124 -2.71 3.61 -1.92
C VAL A 124 -2.82 3.48 -0.40
N SER A 125 -2.02 4.25 0.35
CA SER A 125 -1.98 4.09 1.81
C SER A 125 -3.34 4.44 2.45
N ARG A 126 -3.75 3.69 3.49
CA ARG A 126 -5.00 3.97 4.25
C ARG A 126 -5.09 5.42 4.76
N SER A 127 -3.94 6.02 5.09
CA SER A 127 -3.85 7.44 5.49
C SER A 127 -4.01 8.41 4.32
N ASN A 128 -3.52 8.08 3.12
CA ASN A 128 -3.79 8.89 1.92
C ASN A 128 -5.27 8.80 1.56
N ALA A 129 -5.80 7.57 1.46
CA ALA A 129 -7.18 7.30 1.09
C ALA A 129 -8.19 8.07 1.95
N TRP A 130 -7.99 8.11 3.28
CA TRP A 130 -8.84 8.91 4.17
C TRP A 130 -8.89 10.40 3.78
N GLN A 131 -7.74 10.97 3.44
CA GLN A 131 -7.61 12.36 3.00
C GLN A 131 -8.00 12.59 1.53
N THR A 132 -8.33 11.53 0.78
CA THR A 132 -8.77 11.60 -0.61
C THR A 132 -10.08 10.86 -0.90
N GLY A 133 -10.94 10.69 0.12
CA GLY A 133 -12.32 10.21 -0.04
C GLY A 133 -12.78 9.13 0.93
N ALA A 134 -11.88 8.30 1.48
CA ALA A 134 -12.26 7.15 2.29
C ALA A 134 -12.97 7.52 3.62
N ALA A 135 -12.81 8.75 4.11
CA ALA A 135 -13.57 9.28 5.24
C ALA A 135 -15.10 9.35 5.00
N GLY A 136 -15.57 9.17 3.75
CA GLY A 136 -16.98 9.07 3.39
C GLY A 136 -17.47 7.67 3.05
N LEU A 137 -16.62 6.64 3.13
CA LEU A 137 -16.97 5.24 2.87
C LEU A 137 -17.62 4.60 4.10
N THR A 138 -18.40 3.54 3.88
CA THR A 138 -18.92 2.68 4.95
C THR A 138 -17.84 1.79 5.56
N TYR A 139 -18.10 1.20 6.73
CA TYR A 139 -17.20 0.23 7.38
C TYR A 139 -16.84 -0.94 6.45
N ASP A 140 -17.81 -1.48 5.73
CA ASP A 140 -17.57 -2.63 4.85
C ASP A 140 -16.71 -2.24 3.63
N GLU A 141 -16.88 -1.04 3.07
CA GLU A 141 -16.01 -0.49 2.01
C GLU A 141 -14.60 -0.15 2.52
N LEU A 142 -14.46 0.34 3.76
CA LEU A 142 -13.16 0.56 4.42
C LEU A 142 -12.42 -0.76 4.68
N ARG A 143 -13.14 -1.79 5.14
CA ARG A 143 -12.63 -3.16 5.27
C ARG A 143 -12.24 -3.72 3.91
N GLU A 144 -13.05 -3.53 2.87
CA GLU A 144 -12.71 -3.99 1.52
C GLU A 144 -11.45 -3.31 1.01
N PHE A 145 -11.38 -1.96 0.99
CA PHE A 145 -10.18 -1.19 0.59
C PHE A 145 -8.90 -1.64 1.28
N SER A 146 -9.02 -1.99 2.56
CA SER A 146 -7.92 -2.43 3.41
C SER A 146 -7.46 -3.85 3.13
N ASN A 147 -8.39 -4.75 2.75
CA ASN A 147 -8.11 -6.16 2.49
C ASN A 147 -8.26 -6.51 0.98
N ASP A 148 -8.18 -5.52 0.08
CA ASP A 148 -8.27 -5.70 -1.37
C ASP A 148 -6.91 -6.16 -1.94
N PRO A 149 -6.81 -7.33 -2.60
CA PRO A 149 -5.57 -7.77 -3.23
C PRO A 149 -5.06 -6.78 -4.30
N LEU A 150 -5.93 -6.01 -4.95
CA LEU A 150 -5.55 -4.92 -5.86
C LEU A 150 -4.73 -3.83 -5.15
N ASN A 151 -5.00 -3.56 -3.86
CA ASN A 151 -4.33 -2.54 -3.07
C ASN A 151 -3.13 -3.06 -2.26
N LEU A 152 -2.82 -4.36 -2.27
CA LEU A 152 -1.86 -4.97 -1.35
C LEU A 152 -0.62 -5.56 -2.04
N LEU A 153 0.57 -5.38 -1.45
CA LEU A 153 1.84 -5.94 -1.95
C LEU A 153 2.82 -6.22 -0.80
N ALA A 154 3.47 -7.37 -0.78
CA ALA A 154 4.63 -7.63 0.10
C ALA A 154 5.87 -6.88 -0.41
N VAL A 155 6.52 -6.10 0.46
CA VAL A 155 7.66 -5.22 0.11
C VAL A 155 8.65 -5.10 1.26
N SER A 156 9.84 -4.52 1.01
CA SER A 156 10.78 -4.13 2.06
C SER A 156 10.13 -3.21 3.10
N SER A 157 10.22 -3.62 4.37
CA SER A 157 9.72 -2.86 5.52
C SER A 157 10.35 -1.47 5.61
N THR A 158 11.60 -1.32 5.15
CA THR A 158 12.30 -0.03 5.07
C THR A 158 11.61 0.90 4.07
N LEU A 159 11.29 0.41 2.87
CA LEU A 159 10.65 1.22 1.82
C LEU A 159 9.20 1.55 2.16
N LYS A 160 8.44 0.59 2.71
CA LYS A 160 7.10 0.85 3.26
C LYS A 160 7.11 1.93 4.36
N ARG A 161 8.12 1.93 5.24
CA ARG A 161 8.29 2.96 6.29
C ARG A 161 8.74 4.31 5.73
N GLN A 162 9.47 4.33 4.62
CA GLN A 162 9.82 5.54 3.88
C GLN A 162 8.59 6.15 3.18
N LYS A 163 7.79 5.32 2.49
CA LYS A 163 6.52 5.71 1.84
C LYS A 163 5.51 6.25 2.85
N SER A 164 5.33 5.56 3.98
CA SER A 164 4.44 5.99 5.07
C SER A 164 3.02 6.30 4.54
N GLY A 165 2.47 7.48 4.82
CA GLY A 165 1.19 7.98 4.30
C GLY A 165 1.26 8.66 2.92
N GLY A 166 2.39 8.57 2.21
CA GLY A 166 2.63 9.26 0.95
C GLY A 166 1.76 8.80 -0.22
N ASP A 167 1.59 9.73 -1.16
CA ASP A 167 1.10 9.59 -2.53
C ASP A 167 2.26 9.65 -3.54
N ALA A 168 1.98 9.44 -4.82
CA ALA A 168 2.94 9.52 -5.93
C ALA A 168 3.80 10.82 -5.92
N ALA A 169 3.25 11.94 -5.49
CA ALA A 169 3.98 13.22 -5.35
C ALA A 169 5.02 13.23 -4.22
N ALA A 170 4.79 12.45 -3.16
CA ALA A 170 5.62 12.42 -1.95
C ALA A 170 6.61 11.25 -1.96
N TRP A 171 6.26 10.13 -2.63
CA TRP A 171 7.10 8.95 -2.73
C TRP A 171 6.75 8.11 -3.97
N LEU A 172 7.80 7.68 -4.69
CA LEU A 172 7.75 6.67 -5.74
C LEU A 172 8.78 5.57 -5.42
N PRO A 173 8.56 4.33 -5.90
CA PRO A 173 9.53 3.24 -5.81
C PRO A 173 10.94 3.65 -6.28
N PRO A 174 12.01 3.33 -5.52
CA PRO A 174 13.38 3.42 -6.00
C PRO A 174 13.60 2.67 -7.33
N ASN A 175 12.97 1.50 -7.49
CA ASN A 175 12.94 0.77 -8.76
C ASN A 175 12.14 1.53 -9.83
N GLU A 176 12.85 2.09 -10.82
CA GLU A 176 12.22 2.93 -11.85
C GLU A 176 11.34 2.11 -12.80
N ASP A 177 11.75 0.88 -13.13
CA ASP A 177 11.03 -0.05 -14.02
C ASP A 177 9.64 -0.42 -13.47
N TYR A 178 9.43 -0.37 -12.15
CA TYR A 178 8.14 -0.65 -11.53
C TYR A 178 7.19 0.55 -11.46
N ARG A 179 7.67 1.79 -11.67
CA ARG A 179 6.86 3.01 -11.46
C ARG A 179 5.63 3.08 -12.37
N CYS A 180 5.75 2.63 -13.62
CA CYS A 180 4.64 2.55 -14.57
C CYS A 180 3.49 1.68 -14.06
N GLU A 181 3.80 0.50 -13.51
CA GLU A 181 2.81 -0.40 -12.94
C GLU A 181 2.29 0.12 -11.59
N TYR A 182 3.16 0.68 -10.74
CA TYR A 182 2.78 1.27 -9.45
C TYR A 182 1.79 2.44 -9.58
N VAL A 183 1.99 3.35 -10.55
CA VAL A 183 1.07 4.46 -10.83
C VAL A 183 -0.25 3.94 -11.44
N SER A 184 -0.18 3.07 -12.45
CA SER A 184 -1.37 2.44 -13.04
C SER A 184 -2.23 1.69 -11.98
N ARG A 185 -1.56 1.03 -11.02
CA ARG A 185 -2.22 0.34 -9.91
C ARG A 185 -2.84 1.30 -8.88
N GLN A 186 -2.18 2.41 -8.55
CA GLN A 186 -2.79 3.46 -7.71
C GLN A 186 -4.05 4.04 -8.37
N ILE A 187 -4.02 4.28 -9.68
CA ILE A 187 -5.17 4.80 -10.44
C ILE A 187 -6.34 3.82 -10.38
N ALA A 188 -6.09 2.52 -10.61
CA ALA A 188 -7.12 1.48 -10.50
C ALA A 188 -7.75 1.39 -9.09
N VAL A 189 -6.92 1.43 -8.02
CA VAL A 189 -7.42 1.48 -6.63
C VAL A 189 -8.26 2.73 -6.39
N LYS A 190 -7.79 3.91 -6.80
CA LYS A 190 -8.52 5.16 -6.59
C LYS A 190 -9.85 5.19 -7.34
N GLN A 191 -9.87 4.69 -8.58
CA GLN A 191 -11.09 4.57 -9.38
C GLN A 191 -12.09 3.59 -8.74
N LYS A 192 -11.65 2.42 -8.28
CA LYS A 192 -12.52 1.41 -7.65
C LYS A 192 -13.24 1.96 -6.41
N TYR A 193 -12.55 2.72 -5.57
CA TYR A 193 -13.07 3.24 -4.30
C TYR A 193 -13.52 4.70 -4.33
N GLY A 194 -13.74 5.28 -5.52
CA GLY A 194 -14.24 6.65 -5.67
C GLY A 194 -13.34 7.74 -5.09
N LEU A 195 -12.04 7.45 -4.96
CA LEU A 195 -11.05 8.35 -4.36
C LEU A 195 -10.52 9.35 -5.41
N TRP A 196 -10.27 10.57 -4.97
CA TRP A 196 -9.67 11.61 -5.81
C TRP A 196 -8.13 11.60 -5.74
N VAL A 197 -7.50 12.38 -6.63
CA VAL A 197 -6.07 12.71 -6.58
C VAL A 197 -5.86 14.16 -6.14
N ALA A 198 -4.76 14.41 -5.45
CA ALA A 198 -4.26 15.78 -5.29
C ALA A 198 -3.73 16.33 -6.62
N ALA A 199 -3.68 17.65 -6.81
CA ALA A 199 -3.11 18.24 -8.03
C ALA A 199 -1.66 17.75 -8.29
N ALA A 200 -0.76 17.95 -7.32
CA ALA A 200 0.62 17.45 -7.39
C ALA A 200 0.73 15.92 -7.50
N GLU A 201 -0.26 15.17 -7.02
CA GLU A 201 -0.33 13.71 -7.19
C GLU A 201 -0.65 13.34 -8.64
N LYS A 202 -1.60 14.05 -9.28
CA LYS A 202 -1.88 13.90 -10.71
C LYS A 202 -0.67 14.32 -11.54
N ASP A 203 -0.06 15.47 -11.25
CA ASP A 203 1.14 15.95 -11.94
C ASP A 203 2.27 14.88 -11.91
N ALA A 204 2.56 14.31 -10.74
CA ALA A 204 3.57 13.25 -10.59
C ALA A 204 3.18 11.90 -11.23
N MET A 205 1.88 11.58 -11.30
CA MET A 205 1.40 10.41 -12.03
C MET A 205 1.49 10.62 -13.55
N GLU A 206 1.24 11.83 -14.06
CA GLU A 206 1.41 12.19 -15.47
C GLU A 206 2.90 12.14 -15.87
N GLU A 207 3.80 12.75 -15.08
CA GLU A 207 5.25 12.69 -15.31
C GLU A 207 5.79 11.25 -15.39
N VAL A 208 5.27 10.33 -14.57
CA VAL A 208 5.62 8.90 -14.67
C VAL A 208 5.04 8.29 -15.95
N LEU A 209 3.76 8.49 -16.23
CA LEU A 209 3.08 7.83 -17.36
C LEU A 209 3.57 8.31 -18.73
N ASP A 210 4.04 9.56 -18.86
CA ASP A 210 4.66 10.07 -20.10
C ASP A 210 6.01 9.40 -20.43
N LEU A 211 6.69 8.82 -19.43
CA LEU A 211 7.89 8.00 -19.62
C LEU A 211 7.55 6.53 -19.97
N CYS A 212 6.30 6.11 -19.78
CA CYS A 212 5.83 4.74 -20.00
C CYS A 212 5.21 4.59 -21.40
N ALA A 213 5.74 3.70 -22.24
CA ALA A 213 5.29 3.52 -23.62
C ALA A 213 3.85 2.98 -23.75
N GLY A 214 2.85 3.87 -23.66
CA GLY A 214 1.43 3.56 -23.81
C GLY A 214 0.83 2.75 -22.66
N GLN A 215 1.26 3.02 -21.41
CA GLN A 215 0.96 2.20 -20.22
C GLN A 215 -0.51 1.75 -20.12
N PRO A 216 -0.78 0.43 -20.09
CA PRO A 216 -2.13 -0.09 -19.87
C PRO A 216 -2.61 0.14 -18.43
N SER A 217 -3.93 0.17 -18.29
CA SER A 217 -4.66 0.05 -17.01
C SER A 217 -4.18 -1.14 -16.20
N PHE A 218 -4.20 -1.05 -14.88
CA PHE A 218 -3.93 -2.21 -14.03
C PHE A 218 -5.17 -3.10 -13.99
N ASN A 219 -5.23 -4.06 -14.91
CA ASN A 219 -6.35 -4.99 -15.09
C ASN A 219 -5.95 -6.46 -14.84
N LYS A 220 -4.85 -6.71 -14.11
CA LYS A 220 -4.45 -8.06 -13.71
C LYS A 220 -5.46 -8.60 -12.69
N ASP A 221 -5.95 -9.82 -12.90
CA ASP A 221 -6.82 -10.53 -11.95
C ASP A 221 -6.01 -10.92 -10.70
N VAL A 222 -5.93 -10.03 -9.71
CA VAL A 222 -5.21 -10.28 -8.45
C VAL A 222 -6.10 -11.08 -7.48
N ASN A 223 -6.39 -12.34 -7.82
CA ASN A 223 -7.18 -13.23 -6.96
C ASN A 223 -6.35 -13.78 -5.78
N TRP A 224 -7.02 -14.24 -4.72
CA TRP A 224 -6.37 -14.84 -3.56
C TRP A 224 -5.98 -16.32 -3.77
N PRO A 225 -4.78 -16.75 -3.33
CA PRO A 225 -4.27 -18.09 -3.52
C PRO A 225 -4.93 -19.09 -2.55
N GLN A 226 -5.92 -19.83 -3.04
CA GLN A 226 -6.74 -20.75 -2.24
C GLN A 226 -5.90 -21.70 -1.35
N PRO A 227 -6.31 -21.98 -0.10
CA PRO A 227 -5.55 -22.80 0.82
C PRO A 227 -5.24 -24.19 0.25
N GLY A 228 -3.97 -24.56 0.24
CA GLY A 228 -3.50 -25.85 -0.28
C GLY A 228 -3.11 -25.87 -1.76
N GLU A 229 -3.42 -24.83 -2.54
CA GLU A 229 -2.79 -24.63 -3.85
C GLU A 229 -1.41 -23.93 -3.66
N GLY A 230 -0.39 -24.41 -4.38
CA GLY A 230 1.00 -23.92 -4.30
C GLY A 230 2.06 -25.04 -4.18
N ASP A 231 2.45 -25.67 -5.29
CA ASP A 231 3.38 -26.82 -5.32
C ASP A 231 4.86 -26.46 -5.08
N SER A 232 5.24 -26.20 -3.82
CA SER A 232 6.63 -26.39 -3.31
C SER A 232 6.70 -26.55 -1.78
N VAL A 233 5.59 -26.91 -1.12
CA VAL A 233 5.49 -26.93 0.35
C VAL A 233 6.42 -27.98 0.97
N THR A 234 7.60 -27.54 1.42
CA THR A 234 8.34 -28.25 2.46
C THR A 234 7.62 -27.96 3.79
N THR A 235 6.69 -28.82 4.19
CA THR A 235 6.10 -28.71 5.53
C THR A 235 7.14 -29.21 6.53
N GLU A 236 7.82 -28.29 7.22
CA GLU A 236 8.70 -28.66 8.33
C GLU A 236 7.87 -29.26 9.47
N SER A 237 7.78 -30.59 9.48
CA SER A 237 7.14 -31.33 10.55
C SER A 237 8.03 -31.28 11.79
N ALA A 238 7.58 -30.57 12.83
CA ALA A 238 8.32 -30.35 14.07
C ALA A 238 8.71 -31.67 14.77
N SER A 239 9.89 -32.19 14.40
CA SER A 239 10.38 -33.53 14.75
C SER A 239 11.81 -33.47 15.31
N GLN A 240 11.99 -32.72 16.40
CA GLN A 240 13.15 -32.91 17.28
C GLN A 240 12.74 -33.74 18.49
N GLU A 241 13.05 -35.03 18.36
CA GLU A 241 12.90 -36.11 19.32
C GLU A 241 13.44 -35.73 20.72
N SER A 242 12.71 -36.13 21.76
CA SER A 242 13.05 -35.83 23.15
C SER A 242 13.93 -36.92 23.77
N SER A 243 14.95 -36.48 24.52
CA SER A 243 15.74 -37.27 25.47
C SER A 243 16.66 -38.35 24.89
N GLY A 244 17.94 -38.00 24.73
CA GLY A 244 19.03 -38.99 24.74
C GLY A 244 19.16 -39.67 26.11
N GLU A 245 19.63 -40.92 26.11
CA GLU A 245 19.75 -41.79 27.29
C GLU A 245 21.04 -41.49 28.11
N PRO A 246 21.05 -41.60 29.45
CA PRO A 246 22.18 -41.15 30.27
C PRO A 246 23.37 -42.11 30.27
N SER A 247 24.58 -41.56 30.37
CA SER A 247 25.84 -42.31 30.50
C SER A 247 26.33 -42.30 31.96
N GLU A 248 26.62 -43.48 32.52
CA GLU A 248 27.15 -43.63 33.88
C GLU A 248 28.67 -43.40 33.97
N GLY A 249 29.12 -42.83 35.09
CA GLY A 249 30.54 -42.73 35.47
C GLY A 249 30.67 -42.47 36.99
N PRO A 250 31.68 -43.00 37.71
CA PRO A 250 31.42 -43.49 39.08
C PRO A 250 32.23 -42.86 40.23
N SER A 251 31.72 -43.06 41.45
CA SER A 251 32.42 -43.06 42.76
C SER A 251 33.00 -41.72 43.29
N ASP A 252 33.10 -41.39 44.58
CA ASP A 252 32.64 -41.84 45.93
C ASP A 252 33.55 -41.02 46.94
N PRO A 253 33.36 -41.00 48.27
CA PRO A 253 32.17 -40.65 49.06
C PRO A 253 32.47 -39.71 50.29
N ALA A 254 31.41 -39.34 51.05
CA ALA A 254 31.43 -38.87 52.47
C ALA A 254 32.11 -37.50 52.79
N GLU A 255 31.83 -36.80 53.92
CA GLU A 255 30.92 -37.03 55.07
C GLU A 255 30.34 -35.70 55.66
N GLU A 256 29.71 -35.79 56.85
CA GLU A 256 28.97 -34.78 57.64
C GLU A 256 29.75 -33.47 58.02
N THR A 257 29.16 -32.36 58.55
CA THR A 257 28.16 -32.25 59.63
C THR A 257 27.23 -31.00 59.65
N ALA A 258 25.97 -31.25 60.04
CA ALA A 258 25.02 -30.47 60.86
C ALA A 258 25.19 -28.94 61.12
N GLY A 259 24.07 -28.18 61.02
CA GLY A 259 23.95 -26.86 61.66
C GLY A 259 22.79 -25.94 61.21
N ASN A 260 21.58 -26.14 61.75
CA ASN A 260 20.46 -25.16 61.77
C ASN A 260 20.27 -24.70 63.26
N PRO A 261 19.53 -23.62 63.66
CA PRO A 261 18.46 -22.93 62.91
C PRO A 261 18.26 -21.39 63.11
N ALA A 262 17.30 -20.85 62.35
CA ALA A 262 16.32 -19.78 62.70
C ALA A 262 16.77 -18.30 62.86
N GLY A 263 15.81 -17.38 62.59
CA GLY A 263 15.94 -15.91 62.59
C GLY A 263 15.72 -15.35 61.17
N ASP A 264 14.51 -15.09 60.67
CA ASP A 264 13.39 -14.22 61.14
C ASP A 264 13.51 -12.73 60.75
N SER A 265 12.34 -12.12 60.49
CA SER A 265 12.03 -10.69 60.38
C SER A 265 12.82 -9.78 59.40
N SER A 266 12.17 -9.51 58.27
CA SER A 266 11.67 -8.16 57.91
C SER A 266 12.59 -6.94 57.94
N ALA A 267 12.83 -6.45 56.72
CA ALA A 267 12.52 -5.08 56.28
C ALA A 267 13.44 -3.87 56.62
N LYS A 268 13.67 -3.11 55.53
CA LYS A 268 13.62 -1.64 55.41
C LYS A 268 14.84 -0.75 55.71
N ASP A 269 15.17 -0.02 54.63
CA ASP A 269 15.30 1.45 54.53
C ASP A 269 16.68 2.15 54.57
N SER A 270 16.72 3.23 53.77
CA SER A 270 17.61 4.41 53.84
C SER A 270 19.08 4.37 53.37
N ALA A 271 19.24 4.86 52.12
CA ALA A 271 20.07 6.03 51.77
C ALA A 271 21.61 5.95 51.74
N GLY A 272 22.21 7.00 51.13
CA GLY A 272 23.59 7.02 50.61
C GLY A 272 23.57 7.07 49.08
N ASP A 273 23.16 8.16 48.43
CA ASP A 273 23.76 9.51 48.41
C ASP A 273 25.17 9.58 47.78
N SER A 274 25.37 10.67 47.02
CA SER A 274 26.59 11.20 46.39
C SER A 274 26.93 10.64 45.02
N SER A 275 27.43 11.42 44.05
CA SER A 275 27.65 12.86 43.82
C SER A 275 28.32 12.89 42.44
N ALA A 276 27.76 13.50 41.40
CA ALA A 276 27.72 14.95 41.12
C ALA A 276 29.04 15.55 40.56
N ALA A 277 29.14 15.62 39.24
CA ALA A 277 29.77 16.70 38.46
C ALA A 277 29.03 16.77 37.11
N LYS A 278 28.43 17.90 36.68
CA LYS A 278 29.00 19.19 36.25
C LYS A 278 29.92 19.06 35.02
N GLY A 279 29.79 19.91 33.98
CA GLY A 279 28.98 21.13 33.82
C GLY A 279 28.36 21.25 32.41
N SER A 280 27.42 22.16 32.15
CA SER A 280 27.58 23.63 32.07
C SER A 280 28.08 24.09 30.68
N GLU A 281 27.55 25.15 30.06
CA GLU A 281 26.49 26.08 30.50
C GLU A 281 25.92 26.90 29.33
N ALA A 282 24.71 27.46 29.53
CA ALA A 282 24.14 28.68 28.90
C ALA A 282 24.04 28.75 27.35
N GLY A 283 23.20 29.58 26.73
CA GLY A 283 22.24 30.63 27.15
C GLY A 283 21.75 31.35 25.87
N ASP A 284 20.81 32.29 25.86
CA ASP A 284 20.11 32.94 26.96
C ASP A 284 18.69 33.38 26.53
N SER A 285 17.84 33.48 27.55
CA SER A 285 16.51 34.10 27.71
C SER A 285 15.97 35.12 26.70
N GLY A 286 14.64 35.11 26.53
CA GLY A 286 13.84 36.22 25.98
C GLY A 286 12.34 35.95 26.19
N ALA A 287 11.63 36.81 26.93
CA ALA A 287 10.26 36.54 27.41
C ALA A 287 9.27 37.67 27.07
N GLY A 288 7.97 37.32 27.11
CA GLY A 288 6.83 38.19 26.80
C GLY A 288 6.08 37.73 25.53
N ASP A 289 4.77 37.93 25.38
CA ASP A 289 3.76 38.42 26.33
C ASP A 289 2.37 37.87 25.93
N SER A 290 1.42 37.79 26.88
CA SER A 290 0.11 37.18 26.64
C SER A 290 -1.01 38.20 26.46
N PRO A 291 -1.79 38.12 25.35
CA PRO A 291 -3.15 38.63 25.33
C PRO A 291 -4.19 37.50 25.27
N THR A 292 -5.19 37.56 26.15
CA THR A 292 -6.38 36.70 26.13
C THR A 292 -7.27 37.02 24.94
N GLY A 293 -7.55 36.03 24.08
CA GLY A 293 -8.49 36.14 22.95
C GLY A 293 -9.64 35.15 23.10
N GLU A 294 -10.73 35.57 23.73
CA GLU A 294 -11.96 34.77 23.87
C GLU A 294 -12.75 34.82 22.57
N SER A 295 -13.09 33.65 22.00
CA SER A 295 -13.77 33.52 20.70
C SER A 295 -15.10 32.78 20.85
N PRO A 296 -16.22 33.29 20.29
CA PRO A 296 -17.56 32.80 20.61
C PRO A 296 -17.88 31.45 19.98
N ALA A 297 -18.65 30.63 20.70
CA ALA A 297 -19.18 29.37 20.20
C ALA A 297 -20.20 29.59 19.06
N ALA A 298 -20.13 28.75 18.03
CA ALA A 298 -21.12 28.73 16.95
C ALA A 298 -22.46 28.12 17.43
N PRO A 299 -23.62 28.59 16.92
CA PRO A 299 -24.92 27.99 17.24
C PRO A 299 -25.09 26.61 16.56
N PRO A 300 -25.93 25.72 17.14
CA PRO A 300 -26.25 24.44 16.52
C PRO A 300 -27.10 24.62 15.24
N PRO A 301 -27.05 23.68 14.28
CA PRO A 301 -27.87 23.73 13.07
C PRO A 301 -29.36 23.51 13.37
N GLU A 302 -30.23 24.23 12.66
CA GLU A 302 -31.68 24.03 12.77
C GLU A 302 -32.13 22.72 12.13
N SER A 303 -33.11 22.05 12.74
CA SER A 303 -33.61 20.76 12.29
C SER A 303 -34.57 20.91 11.10
N ALA A 304 -34.15 20.43 9.93
CA ALA A 304 -34.98 20.43 8.73
C ALA A 304 -36.16 19.44 8.89
N ALA A 305 -37.39 19.93 8.69
CA ALA A 305 -38.60 19.12 8.84
C ALA A 305 -38.84 18.20 7.63
N ASN A 306 -39.18 16.93 7.90
CA ASN A 306 -39.57 15.96 6.87
C ASN A 306 -40.89 16.36 6.18
N PRO A 307 -40.99 16.33 4.84
CA PRO A 307 -42.24 16.50 4.13
C PRO A 307 -43.10 15.23 4.20
N THR A 308 -44.28 15.33 4.82
CA THR A 308 -45.24 14.22 4.93
C THR A 308 -45.80 13.80 3.57
N THR A 309 -45.65 12.53 3.21
CA THR A 309 -46.34 11.91 2.07
C THR A 309 -47.84 11.74 2.35
N PRO A 310 -48.75 12.26 1.51
CA PRO A 310 -50.18 11.97 1.65
C PRO A 310 -50.50 10.56 1.13
N ALA A 311 -51.19 9.76 1.94
CA ALA A 311 -51.76 8.49 1.49
C ALA A 311 -53.08 8.73 0.73
N THR A 312 -53.27 8.05 -0.40
CA THR A 312 -54.50 8.16 -1.21
C THR A 312 -55.45 7.02 -0.87
N GLU A 313 -56.50 7.29 -0.09
CA GLU A 313 -57.61 6.35 0.08
C GLU A 313 -58.41 6.23 -1.23
N SER A 314 -58.54 5.01 -1.74
CA SER A 314 -59.39 4.71 -2.90
C SER A 314 -60.74 4.15 -2.44
N ALA A 315 -61.73 5.02 -2.30
CA ALA A 315 -63.09 4.62 -1.99
C ALA A 315 -63.74 3.91 -3.21
N GLY A 316 -64.46 2.82 -2.95
CA GLY A 316 -65.28 2.14 -3.97
C GLY A 316 -66.67 2.75 -4.10
N ASP A 317 -67.20 2.80 -5.33
CA ASP A 317 -68.61 3.12 -5.63
C ASP A 317 -69.26 1.90 -6.30
N ASP A 318 -70.28 1.33 -5.65
CA ASP A 318 -70.98 0.12 -6.11
C ASP A 318 -72.18 0.49 -6.99
N ARG A 319 -72.11 0.18 -8.29
CA ARG A 319 -73.25 0.28 -9.21
C ARG A 319 -73.41 -0.91 -10.13
N ARG A 320 -74.14 -1.91 -9.63
CA ARG A 320 -75.37 -2.43 -10.25
C ARG A 320 -75.55 -2.08 -11.73
N GLY A 321 -75.30 -3.03 -12.63
CA GLY A 321 -75.38 -2.85 -14.08
C GLY A 321 -76.76 -3.08 -14.72
N GLU A 322 -76.79 -3.19 -16.05
CA GLU A 322 -77.94 -3.66 -16.83
C GLU A 322 -77.50 -4.20 -18.21
N ARG A 323 -78.14 -5.30 -18.66
CA ARG A 323 -78.13 -5.90 -20.02
C ARG A 323 -76.91 -6.74 -20.45
#